data_AF-A0A1A0RJG8-F1
#
_entry.id   AF-A0A1A0RJG8-F1
#
_cell.length_a   1.000
_cell.length_b   1.000
_cell.length_c   1.000
_cell.angle_alpha   90.00
_cell.angle_beta   90.00
_cell.angle_gamma   90.00
#
_symmetry.space_group_name_H-M   'P 1'
#
loop_
_entity.id
_entity.type
_entity.pdbx_description
1 polymer ?
#
loop_
_entity_poly.entity_id
_entity_poly.type
_entity_poly.pdbx_seq_one_letter_code
_entity_poly.pdbx_strand_id
1 'polypeptide(L)'
;MDPSRYQTYSNYSGYRRDYVTEAQFTTSTGIRCRIGPNTGDYNAGIRCWGVLPGADPTINHAAVKAFPYDRDTHTMITTSPVPVENIVHSFLSHGDPDAQETYLDSGLHRHTVDPSAYTLLEADQMISVQETVGTHHMVSVCAVGVDNTLTCEIQPTSDGTAHGFEISSRGSRTY
;
A
#
# COMPACT_ATOMS: atom_id res chain seq x y z
N MET A 1 10.36 -16.22 2.45
CA MET A 1 10.91 -15.55 3.67
C MET A 1 9.83 -15.53 4.74
N ASP A 2 10.20 -15.46 6.01
CA ASP A 2 9.25 -15.27 7.10
C ASP A 2 8.74 -13.82 7.09
N PRO A 3 7.44 -13.57 6.83
CA PRO A 3 6.87 -12.22 6.80
C PRO A 3 6.95 -11.52 8.17
N SER A 4 7.19 -12.25 9.27
CA SER A 4 7.38 -11.67 10.61
C SER A 4 8.52 -10.64 10.70
N ARG A 5 9.53 -10.74 9.82
CA ARG A 5 10.66 -9.79 9.78
C ARG A 5 10.27 -8.40 9.28
N TYR A 6 9.18 -8.30 8.51
CA TYR A 6 8.66 -7.05 7.98
C TYR A 6 7.40 -6.57 8.72
N GLN A 7 6.94 -7.35 9.71
CA GLN A 7 5.89 -6.93 10.62
C GLN A 7 6.43 -5.81 11.52
N THR A 8 6.33 -4.59 11.01
CA THR A 8 6.50 -3.39 11.82
C THR A 8 5.32 -3.27 12.76
N TYR A 9 5.54 -3.74 13.99
CA TYR A 9 4.89 -3.30 15.22
C TYR A 9 3.37 -3.42 15.28
N SER A 10 2.89 -4.29 16.17
CA SER A 10 1.53 -4.35 16.72
C SER A 10 0.95 -3.01 17.25
N ASN A 11 1.72 -1.92 17.21
CA ASN A 11 1.46 -0.64 17.90
C ASN A 11 1.12 0.51 16.94
N TYR A 12 1.24 0.33 15.61
CA TYR A 12 0.99 1.37 14.59
C TYR A 12 -0.48 1.47 14.17
N SER A 13 -1.33 0.58 14.67
CA SER A 13 -2.77 0.66 14.44
C SER A 13 -3.42 1.63 15.43
N GLY A 14 -3.77 2.83 14.93
CA GLY A 14 -4.58 3.77 15.69
C GLY A 14 -5.97 3.23 16.04
N TYR A 15 -6.42 2.22 15.32
CA TYR A 15 -7.54 1.37 15.71
C TYR A 15 -6.99 0.07 16.26
N ARG A 16 -7.00 -0.09 17.60
CA ARG A 16 -6.76 -1.37 18.30
C ARG A 16 -7.38 -2.53 17.53
N ARG A 17 -6.56 -3.23 16.75
CA ARG A 17 -6.86 -4.57 16.28
C ARG A 17 -5.58 -5.34 16.50
N ASP A 18 -5.55 -6.09 17.59
CA ASP A 18 -4.45 -6.97 17.99
C ASP A 18 -4.15 -8.10 16.95
N TYR A 19 -4.67 -7.97 15.73
CA TYR A 19 -4.75 -8.98 14.68
C TYR A 19 -4.56 -8.43 13.26
N VAL A 20 -4.21 -7.16 13.07
CA VAL A 20 -3.93 -6.67 11.71
C VAL A 20 -2.43 -6.71 11.44
N THR A 21 -2.07 -7.57 10.49
CA THR A 21 -0.70 -7.66 9.98
C THR A 21 -0.44 -6.44 9.11
N GLU A 22 0.47 -5.57 9.53
CA GLU A 22 0.97 -4.44 8.76
C GLU A 22 2.44 -4.67 8.40
N ALA A 23 2.88 -4.12 7.27
CA ALA A 23 4.29 -4.14 6.89
C ALA A 23 4.73 -2.78 6.39
N GLN A 24 5.88 -2.29 6.87
CA GLN A 24 6.51 -1.06 6.42
C GLN A 24 7.92 -1.37 5.94
N PHE A 25 8.25 -0.93 4.73
CA PHE A 25 9.54 -1.22 4.12
C PHE A 25 9.98 -0.10 3.19
N THR A 26 11.26 -0.12 2.85
CA THR A 26 11.84 0.72 1.80
C THR A 26 12.55 -0.17 0.79
N THR A 27 12.75 0.33 -0.42
CA THR A 27 13.54 -0.33 -1.47
C THR A 27 14.93 0.32 -1.55
N SER A 28 15.86 -0.33 -2.25
CA SER A 28 17.21 0.20 -2.52
C SER A 28 17.18 1.53 -3.31
N THR A 29 16.10 1.79 -4.05
CA THR A 29 15.87 3.02 -4.81
C THR A 29 15.20 4.12 -3.98
N GLY A 30 14.90 3.86 -2.71
CA GLY A 30 14.31 4.83 -1.78
C GLY A 30 12.79 4.94 -1.84
N ILE A 31 12.10 4.06 -2.57
CA ILE A 31 10.63 3.96 -2.53
C ILE A 31 10.26 3.38 -1.16
N ARG A 32 9.45 4.12 -0.40
CA ARG A 32 8.90 3.69 0.90
C ARG A 32 7.50 3.17 0.71
N CYS A 33 7.14 2.12 1.43
CA CYS A 33 5.86 1.46 1.27
C CYS A 33 5.26 1.02 2.61
N ARG A 34 3.93 0.94 2.65
CA ARG A 34 3.14 0.32 3.70
C ARG A 34 2.08 -0.61 3.13
N ILE A 35 1.92 -1.76 3.77
CA ILE A 35 0.83 -2.72 3.56
C ILE A 35 -0.02 -2.75 4.83
N GLY A 36 -1.33 -2.65 4.70
CA GLY A 36 -2.28 -2.73 5.82
C GLY A 36 -3.24 -1.53 5.94
N PRO A 37 -4.14 -1.55 6.93
CA PRO A 37 -4.98 -0.41 7.25
C PRO A 37 -4.09 0.73 7.71
N ASN A 38 -4.15 1.83 6.97
CA ASN A 38 -3.35 2.99 7.28
C ASN A 38 -4.12 3.89 8.25
N THR A 39 -3.41 4.80 8.86
CA THR A 39 -3.93 5.65 9.91
C THR A 39 -4.94 6.64 9.34
N GLY A 40 -6.18 6.56 9.83
CA GLY A 40 -7.30 7.39 9.39
C GLY A 40 -8.02 6.91 8.12
N ASP A 41 -7.37 6.13 7.27
CA ASP A 41 -7.99 5.53 6.08
C ASP A 41 -8.38 4.09 6.37
N TYR A 42 -9.67 3.86 6.50
CA TYR A 42 -10.33 2.62 6.91
C TYR A 42 -10.04 1.36 6.06
N ASN A 43 -9.16 1.45 5.06
CA ASN A 43 -9.11 0.49 3.96
C ASN A 43 -7.74 -0.18 3.83
N ALA A 44 -7.80 -1.51 3.84
CA ALA A 44 -6.73 -2.43 3.48
C ALA A 44 -6.13 -2.11 2.11
N GLY A 45 -4.84 -2.43 1.99
CA GLY A 45 -4.09 -2.32 0.76
C GLY A 45 -2.70 -1.75 0.91
N ILE A 46 -2.14 -1.31 -0.20
CA ILE A 46 -0.72 -0.98 -0.31
C ILE A 46 -0.58 0.48 -0.74
N ARG A 47 0.36 1.19 -0.12
CA ARG A 47 0.77 2.53 -0.54
C ARG A 47 2.28 2.55 -0.64
N CYS A 48 2.78 3.19 -1.68
CA CYS A 48 4.19 3.47 -1.86
C CYS A 48 4.38 4.92 -2.24
N TRP A 49 5.41 5.58 -1.71
CA TRP A 49 5.69 6.99 -1.96
C TRP A 49 7.19 7.31 -2.00
N GLY A 50 7.48 8.48 -2.54
CA GLY A 50 8.83 8.97 -2.78
C GLY A 50 9.05 9.25 -4.26
N VAL A 51 10.29 9.08 -4.72
CA VAL A 51 10.59 9.16 -6.16
C VAL A 51 10.17 7.84 -6.79
N LEU A 52 9.26 7.89 -7.76
CA LEU A 52 8.75 6.70 -8.46
C LEU A 52 9.37 6.62 -9.87
N PRO A 53 10.39 5.77 -10.10
CA PRO A 53 11.01 5.62 -11.42
C PRO A 53 10.00 5.34 -12.53
N GLY A 54 10.16 5.99 -13.68
CA GLY A 54 9.29 5.80 -14.84
C GLY A 54 7.87 6.33 -14.69
N ALA A 55 7.51 6.97 -13.57
CA ALA A 55 6.32 7.80 -13.46
C ALA A 55 6.61 9.24 -13.91
N ASP A 56 5.56 10.02 -14.14
CA ASP A 56 5.69 11.46 -14.32
C ASP A 56 6.35 12.10 -13.08
N PRO A 57 7.24 13.10 -13.20
CA PRO A 57 7.95 13.69 -12.06
C PRO A 57 7.05 14.32 -10.99
N THR A 58 5.81 14.68 -11.34
CA THR A 58 4.83 15.21 -10.37
C THR A 58 4.17 14.09 -9.53
N ILE A 59 4.27 12.85 -9.98
CA ILE A 59 3.70 11.68 -9.32
C ILE A 59 4.71 11.12 -8.33
N ASN A 60 4.29 11.01 -7.07
CA ASN A 60 5.12 10.57 -5.95
C ASN A 60 4.42 9.55 -5.06
N HIS A 61 3.23 9.08 -5.46
CA HIS A 61 2.41 8.17 -4.69
C HIS A 61 1.75 7.13 -5.60
N ALA A 62 1.92 5.86 -5.24
CA ALA A 62 1.28 4.70 -5.86
C ALA A 62 0.46 3.98 -4.81
N ALA A 63 -0.76 3.57 -5.16
CA ALA A 63 -1.59 2.80 -4.25
C ALA A 63 -2.38 1.72 -4.97
N VAL A 64 -2.64 0.64 -4.24
CA VAL A 64 -3.67 -0.34 -4.56
C VAL A 64 -4.57 -0.52 -3.33
N LYS A 65 -5.87 -0.62 -3.56
CA LYS A 65 -6.93 -0.60 -2.54
C LYS A 65 -7.85 -1.79 -2.69
N ALA A 66 -8.26 -2.34 -1.55
CA ALA A 66 -9.19 -3.47 -1.49
C ALA A 66 -10.63 -3.12 -1.95
N PHE A 67 -10.99 -1.83 -1.93
CA PHE A 67 -12.33 -1.34 -2.22
C PHE A 67 -12.32 -0.50 -3.49
N PRO A 68 -13.48 -0.33 -4.17
CA PRO A 68 -13.57 0.49 -5.38
C PRO A 68 -13.38 1.98 -5.08
N TYR A 69 -12.59 2.65 -5.91
CA TYR A 69 -12.38 4.09 -5.89
C TYR A 69 -12.84 4.71 -7.20
N ASP A 70 -13.28 5.96 -7.12
CA ASP A 70 -13.51 6.77 -8.30
C ASP A 70 -12.17 7.16 -8.93
N ARG A 71 -12.05 6.95 -10.24
CA ARG A 71 -10.83 7.20 -11.01
C ARG A 71 -10.37 8.65 -10.97
N ASP A 72 -11.29 9.60 -10.96
CA ASP A 72 -10.96 11.01 -11.14
C ASP A 72 -10.69 11.69 -9.81
N THR A 73 -11.47 11.36 -8.78
CA THR A 73 -11.34 11.99 -7.46
C THR A 73 -10.42 11.22 -6.51
N HIS A 74 -10.09 9.96 -6.82
CA HIS A 74 -9.40 9.03 -5.93
C HIS A 74 -10.08 8.91 -4.55
N THR A 75 -11.41 9.05 -4.51
CA THR A 75 -12.20 8.82 -3.30
C THR A 75 -12.84 7.44 -3.32
N MET A 76 -12.91 6.79 -2.16
CA MET A 76 -13.62 5.52 -2.03
C MET A 76 -15.09 5.69 -2.41
N ILE A 77 -15.61 4.78 -3.23
CA ILE A 77 -17.03 4.74 -3.57
C ILE A 77 -17.76 3.97 -2.46
N THR A 78 -18.68 4.64 -1.78
CA THR A 78 -19.47 4.07 -0.67
C THR A 78 -20.94 3.89 -1.01
N THR A 79 -21.36 4.28 -2.21
CA THR A 79 -22.74 4.21 -2.68
C THR A 79 -23.09 2.82 -3.20
N SER A 80 -24.36 2.44 -3.06
CA SER A 80 -24.93 1.25 -3.68
C SER A 80 -26.11 1.66 -4.58
N PRO A 81 -26.14 1.26 -5.87
CA PRO A 81 -25.14 0.43 -6.56
C PRO A 81 -23.83 1.18 -6.86
N VAL A 82 -22.74 0.42 -7.02
CA VAL A 82 -21.42 0.97 -7.39
C VAL A 82 -21.44 1.35 -8.88
N PRO A 83 -21.10 2.61 -9.27
CA PRO A 83 -21.03 3.02 -10.67
C PRO A 83 -19.85 2.34 -11.36
N VAL A 84 -20.09 1.52 -12.39
CA VAL A 84 -19.06 0.63 -12.98
C VAL A 84 -18.06 1.37 -13.89
N GLU A 85 -18.50 2.44 -14.55
CA GLU A 85 -17.74 3.13 -15.59
C GLU A 85 -16.43 3.80 -15.14
N ASN A 86 -16.30 4.11 -13.85
CA ASN A 86 -15.18 4.88 -13.29
C ASN A 86 -14.45 4.19 -12.13
N ILE A 87 -14.63 2.88 -11.95
CA ILE A 87 -13.98 2.15 -10.86
C ILE A 87 -12.50 1.93 -11.18
N VAL A 88 -11.66 2.22 -10.19
CA VAL A 88 -10.27 1.77 -10.12
C VAL A 88 -9.97 1.20 -8.74
N HIS A 89 -9.02 0.27 -8.68
CA HIS A 89 -8.46 -0.26 -7.44
C HIS A 89 -7.00 0.15 -7.24
N SER A 90 -6.34 0.58 -8.31
CA SER A 90 -4.93 0.97 -8.33
C SER A 90 -4.77 2.30 -9.03
N PHE A 91 -3.91 3.18 -8.51
CA PHE A 91 -3.67 4.51 -9.09
C PHE A 91 -2.29 5.05 -8.78
N LEU A 92 -1.79 5.87 -9.70
CA LEU A 92 -0.60 6.71 -9.55
C LEU A 92 -1.08 8.15 -9.39
N SER A 93 -0.54 8.86 -8.39
CA SER A 93 -1.05 10.17 -7.99
C SER A 93 0.06 11.05 -7.40
N HIS A 94 -0.22 12.35 -7.33
CA HIS A 94 0.50 13.25 -6.46
C HIS A 94 -0.14 13.22 -5.07
N GLY A 95 0.67 13.03 -4.03
CA GLY A 95 0.27 13.06 -2.64
C GLY A 95 1.22 13.91 -1.80
N ASP A 96 0.75 14.36 -0.64
CA ASP A 96 1.58 15.02 0.36
C ASP A 96 2.52 13.99 1.03
N PRO A 97 3.85 14.07 0.83
CA PRO A 97 4.79 13.15 1.46
C PRO A 97 4.74 13.20 2.99
N ASP A 98 4.52 14.38 3.58
CA ASP A 98 4.49 14.54 5.03
C ASP A 98 3.27 13.85 5.64
N ALA A 99 2.16 13.77 4.89
CA ALA A 99 1.01 12.98 5.29
C ALA A 99 1.36 11.48 5.33
N GLN A 100 2.15 10.97 4.38
CA GLN A 100 2.56 9.56 4.35
C GLN A 100 3.61 9.23 5.41
N GLU A 101 4.43 10.20 5.83
CA GLU A 101 5.43 10.02 6.90
C GLU A 101 4.86 10.15 8.32
N THR A 102 3.56 9.90 8.49
CA THR A 102 2.92 9.89 9.80
C THR A 102 2.08 8.64 10.04
N TYR A 103 1.85 8.35 11.31
CA TYR A 103 0.96 7.29 11.77
C TYR A 103 0.17 7.74 13.01
N LEU A 104 -0.87 7.01 13.39
CA LEU A 104 -1.65 7.18 14.60
C LEU A 104 -1.35 6.02 15.55
N ASP A 105 -0.99 6.31 16.79
CA ASP A 105 -0.89 5.28 17.83
C ASP A 105 -2.26 4.82 18.31
N SER A 106 -2.32 3.77 19.13
CA SER A 106 -3.56 3.23 19.71
C SER A 106 -4.41 4.23 20.52
N GLY A 107 -3.84 5.38 20.90
CA GLY A 107 -4.52 6.51 21.53
C GLY A 107 -5.01 7.56 20.54
N LEU A 108 -4.89 7.31 19.23
CA LEU A 108 -5.18 8.22 18.13
C LEU A 108 -4.29 9.47 18.11
N HIS A 109 -3.09 9.41 18.70
CA HIS A 109 -2.13 10.49 18.59
C HIS A 109 -1.31 10.33 17.30
N ARG A 110 -1.12 11.44 16.59
CA ARG A 110 -0.32 11.47 15.36
C ARG A 110 1.16 11.56 15.70
N HIS A 111 1.94 10.69 15.09
CA HIS A 111 3.39 10.60 15.22
C HIS A 111 4.04 10.63 13.84
N THR A 112 5.24 11.19 13.76
CA THR A 112 6.10 11.08 12.58
C THR A 112 6.81 9.73 12.60
N VAL A 113 6.93 9.10 11.44
CA VAL A 113 7.68 7.85 11.30
C VAL A 113 9.16 8.11 11.47
N ASP A 114 9.81 7.33 12.35
CA ASP A 114 11.26 7.31 12.43
C ASP A 114 11.82 6.69 11.12
N PRO A 115 12.66 7.39 10.34
CA PRO A 115 13.22 6.83 9.11
C PRO A 115 13.99 5.51 9.30
N SER A 116 14.53 5.26 10.50
CA SER A 116 15.18 3.98 10.82
C SER A 116 14.20 2.82 11.03
N ALA A 117 12.89 3.09 11.13
CA ALA A 117 11.85 2.07 11.24
C ALA A 117 11.50 1.42 9.89
N TYR A 118 12.04 1.89 8.77
CA TYR A 118 11.86 1.22 7.49
C TYR A 118 12.85 0.05 7.36
N THR A 119 12.31 -1.15 7.13
CA THR A 119 13.13 -2.31 6.78
C THR A 119 13.39 -2.32 5.28
N LEU A 120 14.64 -2.53 4.85
CA LEU A 120 14.97 -2.67 3.43
C LEU A 120 14.41 -3.99 2.87
N LEU A 121 13.63 -3.90 1.79
CA LEU A 121 13.26 -5.02 0.93
C LEU A 121 14.23 -5.04 -0.25
N GLU A 122 15.14 -6.01 -0.25
CA GLU A 122 16.19 -6.15 -1.25
C GLU A 122 15.63 -6.71 -2.57
N ALA A 123 16.43 -6.60 -3.63
CA ALA A 123 16.14 -7.28 -4.89
C ALA A 123 15.99 -8.81 -4.69
N ASP A 124 15.09 -9.42 -5.48
CA ASP A 124 14.69 -10.83 -5.39
C ASP A 124 13.98 -11.20 -4.08
N GLN A 125 13.43 -10.21 -3.36
CA GLN A 125 12.63 -10.43 -2.17
C GLN A 125 11.17 -10.05 -2.37
N MET A 126 10.31 -10.70 -1.59
CA MET A 126 8.88 -10.39 -1.54
C MET A 126 8.37 -10.43 -0.10
N ILE A 127 7.35 -9.60 0.14
CA ILE A 127 6.53 -9.56 1.35
C ILE A 127 5.12 -10.00 0.95
N SER A 128 4.51 -10.87 1.76
CA SER A 128 3.11 -11.23 1.64
C SER A 128 2.42 -11.04 2.98
N VAL A 129 1.30 -10.33 2.95
CA VAL A 129 0.50 -9.98 4.12
C VAL A 129 -0.92 -10.46 3.89
N GLN A 130 -1.43 -11.27 4.81
CA GLN A 130 -2.84 -11.63 4.84
C GLN A 130 -3.61 -10.56 5.60
N GLU A 131 -4.56 -9.93 4.92
CA GLU A 131 -5.43 -8.92 5.50
C GLU A 131 -6.86 -9.47 5.62
N THR A 132 -7.51 -9.18 6.73
CA THR A 132 -8.91 -9.53 6.96
C THR A 132 -9.67 -8.28 7.41
N VAL A 133 -10.62 -7.86 6.58
CA VAL A 133 -11.48 -6.69 6.84
C VAL A 133 -12.94 -7.13 6.77
N GLY A 134 -13.58 -7.27 7.94
CA GLY A 134 -14.94 -7.81 8.02
C GLY A 134 -14.97 -9.25 7.52
N THR A 135 -15.77 -9.51 6.47
CA THR A 135 -15.86 -10.82 5.80
C THR A 135 -14.94 -10.94 4.58
N HIS A 136 -14.17 -9.89 4.25
CA HIS A 136 -13.26 -9.90 3.12
C HIS A 136 -11.88 -10.37 3.55
N HIS A 137 -11.38 -11.38 2.86
CA HIS A 137 -10.00 -11.85 2.96
C HIS A 137 -9.26 -11.45 1.69
N MET A 138 -8.03 -11.00 1.86
CA MET A 138 -7.18 -10.62 0.74
C MET A 138 -5.72 -10.88 1.08
N VAL A 139 -4.93 -11.02 0.04
CA VAL A 139 -3.48 -11.11 0.16
C VAL A 139 -2.88 -9.92 -0.55
N SER A 140 -2.16 -9.10 0.21
CA SER A 140 -1.31 -8.05 -0.32
C SER A 140 0.10 -8.58 -0.50
N VAL A 141 0.67 -8.39 -1.68
CA VAL A 141 2.02 -8.81 -2.02
C VAL A 141 2.78 -7.62 -2.55
N CYS A 142 4.01 -7.44 -2.09
CA CYS A 142 4.99 -6.58 -2.74
C CYS A 142 6.27 -7.37 -3.00
N ALA A 143 6.83 -7.25 -4.20
CA ALA A 143 8.07 -7.89 -4.60
C ALA A 143 8.99 -6.90 -5.30
N VAL A 144 10.29 -7.01 -5.04
CA VAL A 144 11.33 -6.26 -5.74
C VAL A 144 12.05 -7.24 -6.66
N GLY A 145 11.92 -7.04 -7.97
CA GLY A 145 12.63 -7.80 -8.98
C GLY A 145 14.13 -7.54 -8.96
N VAL A 146 14.90 -8.41 -9.64
CA VAL A 146 16.36 -8.29 -9.78
C VAL A 146 16.81 -6.99 -10.45
N ASP A 147 15.94 -6.34 -11.22
CA ASP A 147 16.17 -5.05 -11.87
C ASP A 147 15.66 -3.84 -11.05
N ASN A 148 15.35 -4.06 -9.77
CA ASN A 148 14.73 -3.10 -8.85
C ASN A 148 13.33 -2.64 -9.28
N THR A 149 12.64 -3.40 -10.14
CA THR A 149 11.21 -3.20 -10.39
C THR A 149 10.43 -3.57 -9.12
N LEU A 150 9.63 -2.63 -8.61
CA LEU A 150 8.72 -2.90 -7.50
C LEU A 150 7.34 -3.23 -8.05
N THR A 151 6.84 -4.42 -7.76
CA THR A 151 5.47 -4.83 -8.07
C THR A 151 4.71 -5.01 -6.77
N CYS A 152 3.55 -4.36 -6.65
CA CYS A 152 2.67 -4.51 -5.50
C CYS A 152 1.25 -4.75 -5.96
N GLU A 153 0.60 -5.77 -5.40
CA GLU A 153 -0.74 -6.18 -5.78
C GLU A 153 -1.57 -6.65 -4.60
N ILE A 154 -2.88 -6.53 -4.75
CA ILE A 154 -3.88 -7.13 -3.88
C ILE A 154 -4.61 -8.18 -4.69
N GLN A 155 -4.72 -9.37 -4.12
CA GLN A 155 -5.56 -10.43 -4.64
C GLN A 155 -6.79 -10.58 -3.71
N PRO A 156 -7.99 -10.13 -4.14
CA PRO A 156 -9.23 -10.43 -3.46
C PRO A 156 -9.52 -11.93 -3.55
N THR A 157 -9.96 -12.57 -2.45
CA THR A 157 -10.30 -14.00 -2.50
C THR A 157 -11.59 -14.31 -3.27
N SER A 158 -12.40 -13.30 -3.59
CA SER A 158 -13.78 -13.48 -4.10
C SER A 158 -13.91 -13.55 -5.62
N ASP A 159 -13.12 -12.79 -6.37
CA ASP A 159 -13.16 -12.77 -7.85
C ASP A 159 -11.81 -13.16 -8.49
N GLY A 160 -10.76 -13.28 -7.68
CA GLY A 160 -9.41 -13.69 -8.11
C GLY A 160 -8.71 -12.69 -9.04
N THR A 161 -9.27 -11.50 -9.25
CA THR A 161 -8.65 -10.49 -10.12
C THR A 161 -7.62 -9.69 -9.33
N ALA A 162 -6.35 -9.82 -9.71
CA ALA A 162 -5.29 -9.03 -9.11
C ALA A 162 -5.36 -7.58 -9.59
N HIS A 163 -5.36 -6.65 -8.65
CA HIS A 163 -5.13 -5.24 -8.92
C HIS A 163 -3.79 -4.84 -8.35
N GLY A 164 -3.10 -3.92 -8.99
CA GLY A 164 -1.77 -3.56 -8.52
C GLY A 164 -1.11 -2.46 -9.31
N PHE A 165 0.16 -2.28 -9.01
CA PHE A 165 1.03 -1.37 -9.73
C PHE A 165 2.44 -1.95 -9.86
N GLU A 166 3.13 -1.49 -10.89
CA GLU A 166 4.52 -1.77 -11.19
C GLU A 166 5.26 -0.44 -11.27
N ILE A 167 6.33 -0.28 -10.50
CA ILE A 167 7.22 0.87 -10.53
C ILE A 167 8.57 0.43 -11.08
N SER A 168 8.93 0.96 -12.25
CA SER A 168 10.18 0.60 -12.92
C SER A 168 10.76 1.78 -13.69
N SER A 169 12.07 1.81 -13.88
CA SER A 169 12.73 2.83 -14.71
C SER A 169 12.32 2.80 -16.19
N ARG A 170 11.71 1.70 -16.65
CA ARG A 170 11.18 1.54 -18.02
C ARG A 170 9.76 2.08 -18.18
N GLY A 171 9.11 2.44 -17.09
CA GLY A 171 7.74 2.92 -17.05
C GLY A 171 7.01 2.39 -15.82
N SER A 172 6.30 3.27 -15.13
CA SER A 172 5.39 2.92 -14.04
C SER A 172 3.96 2.78 -14.56
N ARG A 173 3.20 1.82 -14.02
CA ARG A 173 1.82 1.57 -14.45
C ARG A 173 0.98 0.89 -13.37
N THR A 174 -0.34 0.96 -13.54
CA THR A 174 -1.34 0.27 -12.72
C THR A 174 -2.10 -0.76 -13.55
N TYR A 175 -2.71 -1.74 -12.89
CA TYR A 175 -3.57 -2.77 -13.48
C TYR A 175 -4.67 -3.20 -12.50
#